data_AF-A0A067DG73-F1
#
_entry.id   AF-A0A067DG73-F1
#
_cell.length_a   1.000
_cell.length_b   1.000
_cell.length_c   1.000
_cell.angle_alpha   90.00
_cell.angle_beta   90.00
_cell.angle_gamma   90.00
#
_symmetry.space_group_name_H-M   'P 1'
#
loop_
_entity.id
_entity.type
_entity.pdbx_description
1 polymer ?
#
loop_
_entity_poly.entity_id
_entity_poly.type
_entity_poly.pdbx_seq_one_letter_code
_entity_poly.pdbx_strand_id
1 'polypeptide(L)' 'WWAPAKFDPVKSPMLFFEKDKPVIPPVQPNVGLDMIQYVEKTARPGSIKLFRTQSPRHFEGVDWDQGGSCQRLQPLLPEQ' A
#
# COMPACT_ATOMS: atom_id res chain seq x y z
N TRP A 1 3.60 -2.13 3.45
CA TRP A 1 3.65 -2.89 2.17
C TRP A 1 4.05 -2.03 0.96
N TRP A 2 4.70 -0.88 1.16
CA TRP A 2 5.14 0.03 0.06
C TRP A 2 6.62 0.42 0.24
N ALA A 3 7.43 -0.52 0.72
CA ALA A 3 8.83 -0.26 0.99
C ALA A 3 9.65 -0.33 -0.31
N PRO A 4 10.80 0.39 -0.38
CA PRO A 4 11.73 0.26 -1.51
C PRO A 4 12.15 -1.18 -1.82
N ALA A 5 12.13 -2.07 -0.83
CA ALA A 5 12.39 -3.50 -1.04
C ALA A 5 11.36 -4.20 -1.95
N LYS A 6 10.12 -3.69 -2.05
CA LYS A 6 9.11 -4.22 -2.98
C LYS A 6 9.06 -3.46 -4.31
N PHE A 7 9.45 -2.19 -4.31
CA PHE A 7 9.43 -1.32 -5.49
C PHE A 7 10.77 -0.60 -5.58
N ASP A 8 11.71 -1.17 -6.33
CA ASP A 8 13.00 -0.52 -6.58
C ASP A 8 12.74 0.67 -7.52
N PRO A 9 13.07 1.91 -7.13
CA PRO A 9 12.72 3.09 -7.91
C PRO A 9 13.43 3.15 -9.28
N VAL A 10 14.44 2.32 -9.50
CA VAL A 10 15.20 2.24 -10.76
C VAL A 10 14.88 0.95 -11.51
N LYS A 11 14.92 -0.20 -10.83
CA LYS A 11 14.77 -1.52 -11.47
C LYS A 11 13.32 -1.95 -11.64
N SER A 12 12.43 -1.55 -10.74
CA SER A 12 11.02 -1.94 -10.73
C SER A 12 10.12 -0.83 -10.15
N PRO A 13 10.11 0.37 -10.76
CA PRO A 13 9.37 1.50 -10.23
C PRO A 13 7.87 1.24 -10.25
N MET A 14 7.18 1.78 -9.26
CA MET A 14 5.72 1.87 -9.28
C MET A 14 5.28 2.84 -10.38
N LEU A 15 4.37 2.39 -11.25
CA LEU A 15 3.85 3.21 -12.35
C LEU A 15 2.49 3.78 -11.97
N PHE A 16 2.33 5.08 -12.20
CA PHE A 16 1.06 5.79 -12.04
C PHE A 16 0.50 6.13 -13.41
N PHE A 17 -0.83 6.06 -13.54
CA PHE A 17 -1.53 6.37 -14.76
C PHE A 17 -2.56 7.46 -14.50
N GLU A 18 -2.63 8.43 -15.39
CA GLU A 18 -3.68 9.43 -15.42
C GLU A 18 -4.33 9.39 -16.81
N LYS A 19 -5.66 9.15 -16.85
CA LYS A 19 -6.42 9.02 -18.10
C LYS A 19 -5.79 8.00 -19.06
N ASP A 20 -5.47 6.82 -18.52
CA ASP A 20 -4.84 5.69 -19.22
C ASP A 20 -3.44 5.98 -19.81
N LYS A 21 -2.83 7.11 -19.46
CA LYS A 21 -1.45 7.45 -19.87
C LYS A 21 -0.50 7.36 -18.67
N PRO A 22 0.70 6.78 -18.84
CA PRO A 22 1.68 6.72 -17.76
C PRO A 22 2.19 8.12 -17.43
N VAL A 23 2.36 8.40 -16.14
CA VAL A 23 3.00 9.62 -15.65
C VAL A 23 4.52 9.46 -15.83
N ILE A 24 5.15 10.36 -16.61
CA ILE A 24 6.59 10.35 -16.92
C ILE A 24 7.20 11.70 -16.48
N PRO A 25 8.32 11.70 -15.73
CA PRO A 25 9.03 10.54 -15.19
C PRO A 25 8.22 9.80 -14.10
N PRO A 26 8.51 8.51 -13.84
CA PRO A 26 7.86 7.78 -12.76
C PRO A 26 7.98 8.55 -11.43
N VAL A 27 6.85 8.74 -10.75
CA VAL A 27 6.81 9.43 -9.46
C VAL A 27 6.93 8.44 -8.32
N GLN A 28 7.48 8.89 -7.19
CA GLN A 28 7.61 8.04 -6.01
C GLN A 28 6.23 7.69 -5.42
N PRO A 29 6.07 6.51 -4.76
CA PRO A 29 4.80 6.09 -4.21
C PRO A 29 4.15 7.08 -3.24
N ASN A 30 4.94 7.79 -2.44
CA ASN A 30 4.46 8.81 -1.50
C ASN A 30 3.85 10.05 -2.20
N VAL A 31 4.26 10.34 -3.43
CA VAL A 31 3.71 11.45 -4.24
C VAL A 31 2.53 10.98 -5.07
N GLY A 32 2.64 9.82 -5.71
CA GLY A 32 1.57 9.30 -6.59
C GLY A 32 0.37 8.73 -5.84
N LEU A 33 0.51 8.36 -4.56
CA LEU A 33 -0.54 7.75 -3.75
C LEU A 33 -0.94 8.61 -2.53
N ASP A 34 -1.26 9.89 -2.77
CA ASP A 34 -1.88 10.75 -1.75
C ASP A 34 -3.40 10.56 -1.71
N MET A 35 -3.81 9.48 -1.04
CA MET A 35 -5.22 9.14 -0.86
C MET A 35 -5.98 10.18 -0.04
N ILE A 36 -5.32 10.90 0.86
CA ILE A 36 -5.96 11.93 1.69
C ILE A 36 -6.33 13.10 0.79
N GLN A 37 -5.37 13.62 0.03
CA GLN A 37 -5.62 14.75 -0.87
C GLN A 37 -6.64 14.39 -1.96
N TYR A 38 -6.63 13.16 -2.48
CA TYR A 38 -7.64 12.71 -3.44
C TYR A 38 -9.04 12.73 -2.83
N VAL A 39 -9.23 12.10 -1.66
CA VAL A 39 -10.53 12.05 -0.97
C VAL A 39 -11.02 13.46 -0.63
N GLU A 40 -10.14 14.36 -0.18
CA GLU A 40 -10.48 15.76 0.08
C GLU A 40 -11.00 16.49 -1.17
N LYS A 41 -10.41 16.23 -2.34
CA LYS A 41 -10.81 16.84 -3.62
C LYS A 41 -12.11 16.25 -4.19
N THR A 42 -12.38 14.97 -3.97
CA THR A 42 -13.47 14.26 -4.67
C THR A 42 -14.69 13.97 -3.80
N ALA A 43 -14.58 14.01 -2.48
CA ALA A 43 -15.70 13.71 -1.59
C ALA A 43 -16.82 14.77 -1.70
N ARG A 44 -18.07 14.32 -1.66
CA ARG A 44 -19.23 15.22 -1.68
C ARG A 44 -19.33 15.98 -0.35
N PRO A 45 -19.77 17.25 -0.35
CA PRO A 45 -20.05 17.98 0.89
C PRO A 45 -20.98 17.18 1.82
N GLY A 46 -20.69 17.18 3.12
CA GLY A 46 -21.45 16.45 4.13
C GLY A 46 -21.14 14.94 4.24
N SER A 47 -20.20 14.41 3.44
CA SER A 47 -19.77 13.01 3.56
C SER A 47 -18.95 12.75 4.82
N ILE A 48 -19.17 11.61 5.49
CA ILE A 48 -18.29 11.11 6.54
C ILE A 48 -17.09 10.41 5.89
N LYS A 49 -15.88 10.82 6.26
CA LYS A 49 -14.62 10.28 5.74
C LYS A 49 -14.00 9.37 6.81
N LEU A 50 -13.75 8.11 6.47
CA LEU A 50 -13.13 7.14 7.36
C LEU A 50 -11.80 6.67 6.77
N PHE A 51 -10.71 6.95 7.47
CA PHE A 51 -9.39 6.43 7.11
C PHE A 51 -9.01 5.35 8.13
N ARG A 52 -8.48 4.23 7.65
CA ARG A 52 -7.89 3.20 8.49
C ARG A 52 -6.46 2.96 8.04
N THR A 53 -5.57 2.75 9.00
CA THR A 53 -4.25 2.23 8.72
C THR A 53 -4.37 0.80 8.17
N GLN A 54 -3.41 0.40 7.33
CA GLN A 54 -3.32 -0.98 6.90
C GLN A 54 -2.94 -1.85 8.10
N SER A 55 -3.72 -2.89 8.39
CA SER A 55 -3.33 -3.87 9.40
C SER A 55 -2.08 -4.64 8.95
N PRO A 56 -1.17 -5.00 9.86
CA PRO A 56 -0.05 -5.89 9.53
C PRO A 56 -0.58 -7.16 8.88
N ARG A 57 0.04 -7.57 7.77
CA ARG A 57 -0.18 -8.91 7.21
C ARG A 57 0.84 -9.85 7.82
N HIS A 58 0.34 -10.96 8.37
CA HIS A 58 1.16 -12.02 8.90
C HIS A 58 1.56 -12.99 7.79
N PHE A 59 2.84 -13.31 7.70
CA PHE A 59 3.39 -14.27 6.75
C PHE A 59 4.29 -15.23 7.50
N GLU A 60 4.20 -16.52 7.17
CA GLU A 60 5.05 -17.55 7.75
C GLU A 60 5.80 -18.29 6.65
N GLY A 61 7.01 -18.77 6.97
CA GLY A 61 7.78 -19.66 6.10
C GLY A 61 8.40 -19.02 4.86
N VAL A 62 8.41 -17.68 4.76
CA VAL A 62 9.02 -16.94 3.64
C VAL A 62 9.70 -15.67 4.13
N ASP A 63 10.57 -15.10 3.29
CA ASP A 63 11.13 -13.77 3.52
C ASP A 63 10.04 -12.69 3.51
N TRP A 64 10.29 -11.64 4.29
CA TRP A 64 9.33 -10.57 4.57
C TRP A 64 8.88 -9.79 3.31
N ASP A 65 9.69 -9.78 2.25
CA ASP A 65 9.50 -9.02 1.02
C ASP A 65 8.94 -9.85 -0.14
N GLN A 66 9.12 -11.17 -0.15
CA GLN A 66 8.65 -12.09 -1.20
C GLN A 66 7.13 -12.31 -1.18
N GLY A 67 6.48 -11.98 -0.07
CA GLY A 67 5.07 -12.30 0.14
C GLY A 67 4.88 -13.78 0.47
N GLY A 68 3.93 -14.07 1.36
CA GLY A 68 3.69 -15.41 1.87
C GLY A 68 2.22 -15.67 2.14
N SER A 69 1.97 -16.70 2.93
CA SER A 69 0.64 -16.99 3.46
C SER A 69 0.70 -17.25 4.96
N CYS A 70 -0.44 -17.09 5.63
CA CYS A 70 -0.63 -17.51 7.00
C CYS A 70 -1.57 -18.71 6.98
N GLN A 71 -1.10 -19.88 7.39
CA GLN A 71 -1.91 -21.11 7.45
C GLN A 71 -2.53 -21.32 8.84
N ARG A 72 -2.37 -20.36 9.75
CA ARG A 72 -2.96 -20.45 11.09
C ARG A 72 -4.47 -20.30 11.03
N LEU A 73 -5.16 -21.21 11.71
CA LEU A 73 -6.61 -21.16 11.90
C LEU A 73 -7.01 -20.39 13.17
N GLN A 74 -6.06 -20.13 14.06
CA GLN A 74 -6.29 -19.45 15.34
C GLN A 74 -5.32 -18.27 15.51
N PRO A 75 -5.70 -17.23 16.26
CA PRO A 75 -4.82 -16.10 16.58
C PRO A 75 -3.53 -16.52 17.30
N LEU A 76 -2.51 -15.65 17.23
CA LEU A 76 -1.32 -15.76 18.07
C LEU A 76 -1.73 -15.68 19.55
N LEU A 77 -1.20 -16.58 20.37
CA LEU A 77 -1.32 -16.45 21.82
C LEU A 77 -0.47 -15.25 22.29
N PRO A 78 -0.85 -14.57 23.37
CA PRO A 78 -0.02 -13.56 24.00
C PRO A 78 1.36 -14.14 24.34
N GLU A 79 2.41 -13.34 24.16
CA GLU A 79 3.74 -13.68 24.67
C GLU A 79 3.69 -13.80 26.20
N GLN A 80 4.37 -14.80 26.76
CA GLN A 80 4.35 -15.09 28.20
C GLN A 80 5.45 -14.33 28.94
#